data_AF-A0A1X1UYL3-F1
#
_entry.id   AF-A0A1X1UYL3-F1
#
_cell.length_a   1.000
_cell.length_b   1.000
_cell.length_c   1.000
_cell.angle_alpha   90.00
_cell.angle_beta   90.00
_cell.angle_gamma   90.00
#
_symmetry.space_group_name_H-M   'P 1'
#
loop_
_entity.id
_entity.type
_entity.pdbx_description
1 polymer ?
#
loop_
_entity_poly.entity_id
_entity_poly.type
_entity_poly.pdbx_seq_one_letter_code
_entity_poly.pdbx_strand_id
1 'polypeptide(L)'
;MTGTVGAHNDLHSEQGARKGEHPGRSANPLIKVVDLAWLEFQKPDLVRAEAFAHAFGFTTVLRTGNELQLRGTDVGAPCVLIRRGPRSQFVGMAFKAADEADVQRLAKATGAPTRALPATIGGITVDLVDPSGIPVRVIAGTHQLEALPAQTPHTFNFGHELRRANAMQRPLREPARVQRLGHVVLQTTKYREALDWYLDHLGMIVSDFLFFPGQRDRGPTMSFIRCDRGQTPADHHTLAMALGPSNRYVHSAYQVCDLDTLAAGGEYLKDRGYQRSWGIGRHIQGSQIFDYWRDPDGFLVEHFSDGDMFDCTLEPGWAPFTASGLAQWGPPVSKDFLGTNPKVLPHEARSMISALRHRNEFDIHRLIGLMKVATS
;
A
#
# COMPACT_ATOMS: atom_id res chain seq x y z
N MET A 1 27.12 29.62 -11.02
CA MET A 1 25.80 29.56 -10.38
C MET A 1 25.45 28.10 -10.23
N THR A 2 25.51 27.59 -9.01
CA THR A 2 25.13 26.22 -8.67
C THR A 2 23.66 26.04 -9.01
N GLY A 3 23.38 25.15 -9.98
CA GLY A 3 22.01 24.78 -10.35
C GLY A 3 21.37 24.00 -9.23
N THR A 4 20.87 24.70 -8.22
CA THR A 4 19.90 24.15 -7.29
C THR A 4 18.68 23.81 -8.13
N VAL A 5 18.43 22.52 -8.37
CA VAL A 5 17.13 22.05 -8.87
C VAL A 5 16.13 22.51 -7.82
N GLY A 6 15.33 23.52 -8.16
CA GLY A 6 14.42 24.17 -7.23
C GLY A 6 13.44 23.13 -6.69
N ALA A 7 13.40 22.97 -5.37
CA ALA A 7 12.34 22.23 -4.72
C ALA A 7 11.00 22.89 -5.07
N HIS A 8 10.04 22.04 -5.46
CA HIS A 8 8.71 22.34 -5.96
C HIS A 8 7.92 23.22 -4.98
N ASN A 9 8.05 24.53 -5.10
CA ASN A 9 7.20 25.46 -4.38
C ASN A 9 5.95 25.68 -5.25
N ASP A 10 4.81 25.18 -4.78
CA ASP A 10 3.43 25.43 -5.27
C ASP A 10 2.80 24.43 -6.26
N LEU A 11 3.43 23.29 -6.57
CA LEU A 11 2.82 22.23 -7.40
C LEU A 11 2.94 20.84 -6.74
N HIS A 12 1.82 20.15 -6.60
CA HIS A 12 1.74 18.73 -6.18
C HIS A 12 2.63 17.81 -7.04
N SER A 13 2.75 18.12 -8.34
CA SER A 13 3.69 17.48 -9.26
C SER A 13 4.17 18.48 -10.31
N GLU A 14 5.40 18.29 -10.82
CA GLU A 14 5.94 19.09 -11.94
C GLU A 14 5.04 19.06 -13.18
N GLN A 15 4.27 17.98 -13.37
CA GLN A 15 3.37 17.84 -14.50
C GLN A 15 1.95 17.56 -14.02
N GLY A 16 1.01 18.42 -14.44
CA GLY A 16 -0.43 18.16 -14.33
C GLY A 16 -0.98 17.37 -15.52
N ALA A 17 -2.28 17.10 -15.49
CA ALA A 17 -2.99 16.41 -16.57
C ALA A 17 -3.01 17.22 -17.88
N ARG A 18 -2.92 16.52 -19.02
CA ARG A 18 -3.16 17.06 -20.37
C ARG A 18 -4.60 16.82 -20.80
N LYS A 19 -5.10 17.63 -21.75
CA LYS A 19 -6.43 17.45 -22.32
C LYS A 19 -6.59 16.03 -22.90
N GLY A 20 -7.61 15.31 -22.43
CA GLY A 20 -7.92 13.94 -22.88
C GLY A 20 -7.18 12.85 -22.11
N GLU A 21 -6.32 13.19 -21.15
CA GLU A 21 -5.76 12.20 -20.23
C GLU A 21 -6.81 11.74 -19.21
N HIS A 22 -6.49 10.64 -18.54
CA HIS A 22 -7.38 10.02 -17.57
C HIS A 22 -7.70 10.98 -16.42
N PRO A 23 -8.98 11.20 -16.04
CA PRO A 23 -9.34 12.18 -15.01
C PRO A 23 -8.94 11.75 -13.59
N GLY A 24 -8.68 10.45 -13.38
CA GLY A 24 -8.30 9.92 -12.07
C GLY A 24 -9.42 9.92 -11.04
N ARG A 25 -10.66 10.13 -11.46
CA ARG A 25 -11.86 10.05 -10.63
C ARG A 25 -13.06 9.70 -11.48
N SER A 26 -14.02 8.96 -10.91
CA SER A 26 -15.32 8.74 -11.53
C SER A 26 -16.24 9.94 -11.29
N ALA A 27 -17.08 10.27 -12.27
CA ALA A 27 -18.06 11.36 -12.12
C ALA A 27 -19.23 10.98 -11.20
N ASN A 28 -19.59 9.70 -11.17
CA ASN A 28 -20.72 9.20 -10.38
C ASN A 28 -20.44 7.78 -9.88
N PRO A 29 -19.53 7.62 -8.89
CA PRO A 29 -19.21 6.31 -8.35
C PRO A 29 -20.41 5.72 -7.58
N LEU A 30 -20.50 4.38 -7.52
CA LEU A 30 -21.59 3.69 -6.83
C LEU A 30 -21.61 4.02 -5.32
N ILE A 31 -20.45 3.97 -4.68
CA ILE A 31 -20.23 4.33 -3.28
C ILE A 31 -18.88 5.03 -3.12
N LYS A 32 -18.58 5.50 -1.91
CA LYS A 32 -17.24 5.97 -1.53
C LYS A 32 -16.75 5.21 -0.31
N VAL A 33 -15.70 4.41 -0.50
CA VAL A 33 -15.03 3.74 0.63
C VAL A 33 -14.17 4.75 1.40
N VAL A 34 -14.09 4.58 2.71
CA VAL A 34 -13.44 5.54 3.62
C VAL A 34 -12.04 5.13 4.04
N ASP A 35 -11.72 3.83 3.95
CA ASP A 35 -10.41 3.29 4.30
C ASP A 35 -10.23 1.83 3.83
N LEU A 36 -9.02 1.30 3.92
CA LEU A 36 -8.71 -0.12 3.84
C LEU A 36 -8.82 -0.75 5.24
N ALA A 37 -9.70 -1.73 5.39
CA ALA A 37 -9.94 -2.37 6.68
C ALA A 37 -8.85 -3.39 7.01
N TRP A 38 -8.66 -4.40 6.15
CA TRP A 38 -7.64 -5.43 6.33
C TRP A 38 -7.20 -6.09 5.04
N LEU A 39 -6.09 -6.83 5.14
CA LEU A 39 -5.58 -7.72 4.11
C LEU A 39 -5.73 -9.18 4.51
N GLU A 40 -5.94 -10.05 3.53
CA GLU A 40 -6.14 -11.49 3.75
C GLU A 40 -5.02 -12.30 3.12
N PHE A 41 -4.43 -13.18 3.92
CA PHE A 41 -3.38 -14.09 3.47
C PHE A 41 -3.70 -15.52 3.86
N GLN A 42 -3.11 -16.45 3.13
CA GLN A 42 -2.94 -17.82 3.57
C GLN A 42 -1.47 -18.08 3.86
N LYS A 43 -1.19 -18.86 4.91
CA LYS A 43 0.15 -19.32 5.27
C LYS A 43 0.13 -20.75 5.81
N PRO A 44 1.16 -21.56 5.55
CA PRO A 44 1.25 -22.93 6.10
C PRO A 44 1.53 -22.93 7.60
N ASP A 45 2.33 -21.96 8.08
CA ASP A 45 2.76 -21.88 9.47
C ASP A 45 2.29 -20.57 10.12
N LEU A 46 1.18 -20.65 10.86
CA LEU A 46 0.63 -19.52 11.61
C LEU A 46 1.51 -19.12 12.80
N VAL A 47 2.30 -20.04 13.37
CA VAL A 47 3.17 -19.75 14.51
C VAL A 47 4.34 -18.88 14.05
N ARG A 48 4.97 -19.26 12.93
CA ARG A 48 6.03 -18.48 12.31
C ARG A 48 5.53 -17.13 11.79
N ALA A 49 4.32 -17.09 11.25
CA ALA A 49 3.67 -15.85 10.83
C ALA A 49 3.44 -14.89 12.02
N GLU A 50 2.90 -15.41 13.13
CA GLU A 50 2.67 -14.62 14.35
C GLU A 50 3.98 -14.11 14.97
N ALA A 51 5.01 -14.95 15.03
CA ALA A 51 6.31 -14.56 15.57
C ALA A 51 6.92 -13.38 14.79
N PHE A 52 6.86 -13.41 13.45
CA PHE A 52 7.25 -12.26 12.64
C PHE A 52 6.33 -11.07 12.87
N ALA A 53 5.01 -11.27 12.91
CA ALA A 53 4.06 -10.19 13.10
C ALA A 53 4.33 -9.42 14.40
N HIS A 54 4.64 -10.11 15.50
CA HIS A 54 5.01 -9.47 16.77
C HIS A 54 6.36 -8.74 16.68
N ALA A 55 7.34 -9.33 16.00
CA ALA A 55 8.62 -8.66 15.79
C ALA A 55 8.50 -7.41 14.91
N PHE A 56 7.61 -7.44 13.93
CA PHE A 56 7.27 -6.33 13.04
C PHE A 56 6.38 -5.28 13.74
N GLY A 57 5.76 -5.61 14.86
CA GLY A 57 5.03 -4.65 15.71
C GLY A 57 3.51 -4.74 15.68
N PHE A 58 2.92 -5.83 15.16
CA PHE A 58 1.50 -6.14 15.32
C PHE A 58 1.19 -6.75 16.68
N THR A 59 -0.07 -6.63 17.09
CA THR A 59 -0.65 -7.38 18.21
C THR A 59 -1.65 -8.42 17.71
N THR A 60 -1.66 -9.61 18.31
CA THR A 60 -2.66 -10.64 18.04
C THR A 60 -3.99 -10.30 18.72
N VAL A 61 -5.06 -10.27 17.94
CA VAL A 61 -6.45 -10.14 18.42
C VAL A 61 -7.06 -11.51 18.67
N LEU A 62 -6.85 -12.41 17.72
CA LEU A 62 -7.42 -13.75 17.75
C LEU A 62 -6.39 -14.73 17.21
N ARG A 63 -6.25 -15.87 17.88
CA ARG A 63 -5.50 -17.02 17.40
C ARG A 63 -6.31 -18.29 17.61
N THR A 64 -6.48 -19.04 16.53
CA THR A 64 -7.04 -20.40 16.54
C THR A 64 -6.07 -21.35 15.81
N GLY A 65 -6.44 -22.62 15.69
CA GLY A 65 -5.65 -23.57 14.89
C GLY A 65 -5.60 -23.25 13.39
N ASN A 66 -6.54 -22.45 12.88
CA ASN A 66 -6.73 -22.20 11.45
C ASN A 66 -6.74 -20.71 11.06
N GLU A 67 -6.72 -19.79 12.02
CA GLU A 67 -6.82 -18.35 11.77
C GLU A 67 -6.03 -17.55 12.80
N LEU A 68 -5.39 -16.50 12.31
CA LEU A 68 -4.68 -15.48 13.08
C LEU A 68 -5.20 -14.11 12.62
N GLN A 69 -5.61 -13.27 13.57
CA GLN A 69 -6.03 -11.89 13.30
C GLN A 69 -5.07 -10.94 14.01
N LEU A 70 -4.49 -10.03 13.24
CA LEU A 70 -3.46 -9.09 13.68
C LEU A 70 -3.97 -7.66 13.56
N ARG A 71 -3.62 -6.80 14.51
CA ARG A 71 -4.01 -5.38 14.52
C ARG A 71 -2.84 -4.48 14.88
N GLY A 72 -2.99 -3.20 14.54
CA GLY A 72 -2.22 -2.11 15.11
C GLY A 72 -2.78 -1.58 16.43
N THR A 73 -2.17 -0.53 16.96
CA THR A 73 -2.51 0.07 18.25
C THR A 73 -3.72 1.00 18.19
N ASP A 74 -4.06 1.54 17.04
CA ASP A 74 -5.18 2.47 16.90
C ASP A 74 -6.53 1.76 17.07
N VAL A 75 -7.57 2.53 17.41
CA VAL A 75 -8.95 2.03 17.46
C VAL A 75 -9.35 1.55 16.07
N GLY A 76 -9.91 0.34 15.96
CA GLY A 76 -10.38 -0.14 14.66
C GLY A 76 -10.55 -1.65 14.55
N ALA A 77 -10.66 -2.11 13.31
CA ALA A 77 -10.71 -3.54 12.97
C ALA A 77 -9.28 -4.13 12.95
N PRO A 78 -9.14 -5.47 12.87
CA PRO A 78 -7.85 -6.08 12.52
C PRO A 78 -7.29 -5.50 11.22
N CYS A 79 -5.97 -5.47 11.08
CA CYS A 79 -5.25 -5.02 9.88
C CYS A 79 -4.94 -6.18 8.93
N VAL A 80 -4.72 -7.39 9.46
CA VAL A 80 -4.35 -8.57 8.67
C VAL A 80 -5.06 -9.81 9.22
N LEU A 81 -5.69 -10.57 8.33
CA LEU A 81 -6.24 -11.89 8.61
C LEU A 81 -5.42 -12.94 7.88
N ILE A 82 -4.86 -13.89 8.64
CA ILE A 82 -4.05 -14.98 8.09
C ILE A 82 -4.76 -16.29 8.38
N ARG A 83 -5.13 -17.03 7.33
CA ARG A 83 -5.71 -18.37 7.45
C ARG A 83 -4.68 -19.44 7.16
N ARG A 84 -4.78 -20.58 7.83
CA ARG A 84 -3.93 -21.74 7.50
C ARG A 84 -4.26 -22.22 6.08
N GLY A 85 -3.23 -22.43 5.27
CA GLY A 85 -3.36 -22.94 3.91
C GLY A 85 -2.12 -23.71 3.47
N PRO A 86 -2.18 -24.50 2.38
CA PRO A 86 -1.07 -25.35 1.96
C PRO A 86 0.14 -24.56 1.44
N ARG A 87 -0.04 -23.30 1.06
CA ARG A 87 1.00 -22.41 0.54
C ARG A 87 0.77 -20.97 0.97
N SER A 88 1.83 -20.19 1.01
CA SER A 88 1.74 -18.76 1.29
C SER A 88 1.21 -18.02 0.06
N GLN A 89 0.12 -17.26 0.23
CA GLN A 89 -0.48 -16.46 -0.85
C GLN A 89 -1.28 -15.29 -0.30
N PHE A 90 -1.29 -14.18 -1.04
CA PHE A 90 -2.25 -13.10 -0.86
C PHE A 90 -3.61 -13.56 -1.40
N VAL A 91 -4.67 -13.37 -0.62
CA VAL A 91 -6.02 -13.87 -0.93
C VAL A 91 -6.95 -12.74 -1.33
N GLY A 92 -6.76 -11.53 -0.81
CA GLY A 92 -7.62 -10.39 -1.11
C GLY A 92 -7.53 -9.30 -0.07
N MET A 93 -8.41 -8.32 -0.20
CA MET A 93 -8.45 -7.15 0.67
C MET A 93 -9.89 -6.76 1.01
N ALA A 94 -10.07 -6.04 2.12
CA ALA A 94 -11.37 -5.50 2.52
C ALA A 94 -11.31 -3.98 2.64
N PHE A 95 -12.19 -3.28 1.95
CA PHE A 95 -12.41 -1.84 2.09
C PHE A 95 -13.58 -1.55 3.02
N LYS A 96 -13.45 -0.50 3.83
CA LYS A 96 -14.50 -0.01 4.71
C LYS A 96 -15.40 0.97 3.95
N ALA A 97 -16.68 0.65 3.83
CA ALA A 97 -17.70 1.60 3.39
C ALA A 97 -18.04 2.60 4.53
N ALA A 98 -18.64 3.73 4.17
CA ALA A 98 -19.07 4.72 5.16
C ALA A 98 -20.15 4.15 6.09
N ASP A 99 -21.09 3.38 5.53
CA ASP A 99 -22.18 2.72 6.26
C ASP A 99 -22.65 1.42 5.59
N GLU A 100 -23.61 0.74 6.23
CA GLU A 100 -24.20 -0.51 5.72
C GLU A 100 -25.06 -0.29 4.46
N ALA A 101 -25.63 0.90 4.27
CA ALA A 101 -26.46 1.19 3.10
C ALA A 101 -25.62 1.25 1.82
N ASP A 102 -24.37 1.71 1.90
CA ASP A 102 -23.41 1.63 0.80
C ASP A 102 -23.08 0.18 0.42
N VAL A 103 -22.90 -0.71 1.40
CA VAL A 103 -22.70 -2.16 1.15
C VAL A 103 -23.90 -2.75 0.41
N GLN A 104 -25.12 -2.41 0.84
CA GLN A 104 -26.35 -2.86 0.18
C GLN A 104 -26.52 -2.26 -1.23
N ARG A 105 -26.14 -1.00 -1.43
CA ARG A 105 -26.17 -0.34 -2.75
C ARG A 105 -25.23 -1.05 -3.72
N LEU A 106 -24.01 -1.34 -3.28
CA LEU A 106 -23.01 -2.02 -4.09
C LEU A 106 -23.45 -3.46 -4.42
N ALA A 107 -23.99 -4.18 -3.45
CA ALA A 107 -24.60 -5.50 -3.65
C ALA A 107 -25.72 -5.49 -4.70
N LYS A 108 -26.66 -4.53 -4.60
CA LYS A 108 -27.73 -4.38 -5.57
C LYS A 108 -27.21 -4.07 -6.97
N ALA A 109 -26.23 -3.18 -7.10
CA ALA A 109 -25.66 -2.77 -8.38
C ALA A 109 -24.88 -3.90 -9.08
N THR A 110 -24.23 -4.76 -8.30
CA THR A 110 -23.38 -5.85 -8.81
C THR A 110 -24.10 -7.20 -8.89
N GLY A 111 -25.29 -7.31 -8.28
CA GLY A 111 -26.02 -8.58 -8.16
C GLY A 111 -25.41 -9.57 -7.16
N ALA A 112 -24.38 -9.16 -6.41
CA ALA A 112 -23.75 -9.97 -5.38
C ALA A 112 -24.58 -9.92 -4.07
N PRO A 113 -24.74 -11.04 -3.34
CA PRO A 113 -25.47 -11.03 -2.08
C PRO A 113 -24.67 -10.35 -0.97
N THR A 114 -25.35 -9.68 -0.06
CA THR A 114 -24.75 -9.31 1.23
C THR A 114 -24.78 -10.50 2.18
N ARG A 115 -23.77 -10.58 3.06
CA ARG A 115 -23.71 -11.59 4.13
C ARG A 115 -23.17 -10.99 5.41
N ALA A 116 -23.52 -11.59 6.53
CA ALA A 116 -22.87 -11.29 7.80
C ALA A 116 -21.39 -11.73 7.76
N LEU A 117 -20.53 -10.93 8.38
CA LEU A 117 -19.17 -11.34 8.70
C LEU A 117 -19.16 -12.29 9.91
N PRO A 118 -18.08 -13.06 10.13
CA PRO A 118 -17.94 -13.87 11.34
C PRO A 118 -18.19 -13.05 12.60
N ALA A 119 -18.83 -13.65 13.61
CA ALA A 119 -19.21 -12.97 14.85
C ALA A 119 -18.02 -12.30 15.58
N THR A 120 -16.80 -12.81 15.39
CA THR A 120 -15.57 -12.22 15.96
C THR A 120 -15.20 -10.87 15.31
N ILE A 121 -15.65 -10.62 14.08
CA ILE A 121 -15.40 -9.38 13.34
C ILE A 121 -16.64 -8.47 13.39
N GLY A 122 -17.84 -9.05 13.32
CA GLY A 122 -19.10 -8.32 13.29
C GLY A 122 -19.35 -7.59 11.96
N GLY A 123 -20.57 -7.12 11.76
CA GLY A 123 -20.95 -6.34 10.57
C GLY A 123 -21.33 -7.17 9.35
N ILE A 124 -21.45 -6.48 8.22
CA ILE A 124 -21.89 -7.04 6.95
C ILE A 124 -20.84 -6.83 5.86
N THR A 125 -20.93 -7.63 4.81
CA THR A 125 -20.05 -7.53 3.66
C THR A 125 -20.76 -7.87 2.35
N VAL A 126 -20.26 -7.30 1.26
CA VAL A 126 -20.41 -7.82 -0.10
C VAL A 126 -19.03 -8.25 -0.60
N ASP A 127 -18.95 -9.44 -1.17
CA ASP A 127 -17.73 -9.99 -1.77
C ASP A 127 -17.77 -9.77 -3.29
N LEU A 128 -16.77 -9.08 -3.81
CA LEU A 128 -16.58 -8.79 -5.22
C LEU A 128 -15.23 -9.35 -5.70
N VAL A 129 -15.00 -9.28 -7.01
CA VAL A 129 -13.73 -9.63 -7.64
C VAL A 129 -13.38 -8.50 -8.59
N ASP A 130 -12.17 -7.96 -8.47
CA ASP A 130 -11.71 -6.92 -9.38
C ASP A 130 -11.40 -7.51 -10.79
N PRO A 131 -11.20 -6.67 -11.82
CA PRO A 131 -10.87 -7.15 -13.16
C PRO A 131 -9.57 -7.96 -13.28
N SER A 132 -8.71 -7.89 -12.26
CA SER A 132 -7.48 -8.67 -12.12
C SER A 132 -7.71 -10.06 -11.51
N GLY A 133 -8.94 -10.37 -11.09
CA GLY A 133 -9.30 -11.62 -10.43
C GLY A 133 -9.00 -11.63 -8.93
N ILE A 134 -8.72 -10.47 -8.33
CA ILE A 134 -8.42 -10.35 -6.90
C ILE A 134 -9.73 -10.19 -6.13
N PRO A 135 -10.00 -11.04 -5.12
CA PRO A 135 -11.13 -10.85 -4.21
C PRO A 135 -11.05 -9.50 -3.47
N VAL A 136 -12.13 -8.73 -3.57
CA VAL A 136 -12.30 -7.44 -2.90
C VAL A 136 -13.58 -7.50 -2.08
N ARG A 137 -13.46 -7.34 -0.76
CA ARG A 137 -14.61 -7.19 0.14
C ARG A 137 -14.90 -5.73 0.36
N VAL A 138 -16.17 -5.38 0.45
CA VAL A 138 -16.61 -4.10 1.03
C VAL A 138 -17.42 -4.39 2.28
N ILE A 139 -17.03 -3.75 3.38
CA ILE A 139 -17.53 -4.05 4.72
C ILE A 139 -18.10 -2.81 5.41
N ALA A 140 -19.02 -3.01 6.34
CA ALA A 140 -19.54 -1.98 7.24
C ALA A 140 -20.03 -2.61 8.56
N GLY A 141 -20.14 -1.80 9.61
CA GLY A 141 -20.70 -2.23 10.90
C GLY A 141 -19.83 -3.23 11.69
N THR A 142 -18.52 -3.29 11.43
CA THR A 142 -17.60 -4.16 12.16
C THR A 142 -17.41 -3.72 13.60
N HIS A 143 -17.08 -4.66 14.49
CA HIS A 143 -16.68 -4.35 15.86
C HIS A 143 -15.46 -3.45 15.86
N GLN A 144 -15.51 -2.39 16.68
CA GLN A 144 -14.34 -1.55 16.95
C GLN A 144 -13.59 -2.11 18.15
N LEU A 145 -12.32 -2.44 17.94
CA LEU A 145 -11.45 -2.83 19.02
C LEU A 145 -10.82 -1.58 19.63
N GLU A 146 -10.86 -1.48 20.96
CA GLU A 146 -10.29 -0.36 21.73
C GLU A 146 -8.80 -0.15 21.44
N ALA A 147 -8.31 1.07 21.66
CA ALA A 147 -6.90 1.41 21.47
C ALA A 147 -6.00 0.55 22.38
N LEU A 148 -4.85 0.14 21.84
CA LEU A 148 -3.77 -0.50 22.61
C LEU A 148 -2.71 0.56 22.99
N PRO A 149 -1.85 0.28 23.96
CA PRO A 149 -0.72 1.15 24.26
C PRO A 149 0.16 1.42 23.03
N ALA A 150 0.15 2.65 22.53
CA ALA A 150 0.96 3.10 21.40
C ALA A 150 2.39 3.49 21.83
N GLN A 151 3.31 3.53 20.87
CA GLN A 151 4.56 4.26 21.04
C GLN A 151 4.29 5.76 20.87
N THR A 152 4.89 6.58 21.73
CA THR A 152 4.71 8.03 21.70
C THR A 152 5.69 8.65 20.71
N PRO A 153 5.25 9.57 19.81
CA PRO A 153 6.14 10.30 18.94
C PRO A 153 7.23 11.04 19.72
N HIS A 154 8.47 10.94 19.26
CA HIS A 154 9.60 11.63 19.84
C HIS A 154 9.50 13.16 19.65
N THR A 155 10.01 13.91 20.63
CA THR A 155 10.09 15.38 20.55
C THR A 155 11.41 15.81 19.95
N PHE A 156 11.38 16.32 18.71
CA PHE A 156 12.58 16.77 18.00
C PHE A 156 12.90 18.26 18.25
N ASN A 157 14.18 18.61 18.15
CA ASN A 157 14.63 19.98 17.94
C ASN A 157 14.76 20.20 16.43
N PHE A 158 14.15 21.25 15.87
CA PHE A 158 14.21 21.56 14.44
C PHE A 158 14.82 22.95 14.22
N GLY A 159 15.93 23.00 13.46
CA GLY A 159 16.64 24.26 13.20
C GLY A 159 17.04 24.96 14.50
N HIS A 160 16.51 26.16 14.72
CA HIS A 160 16.74 26.96 15.93
C HIS A 160 15.70 26.73 17.05
N GLU A 161 14.68 25.89 16.83
CA GLU A 161 13.70 25.55 17.86
C GLU A 161 14.22 24.42 18.76
N LEU A 162 14.57 24.78 19.99
CA LEU A 162 15.01 23.84 21.03
C LEU A 162 13.84 23.47 21.95
N ARG A 163 13.26 22.29 21.76
CA ARG A 163 12.16 21.72 22.58
C ARG A 163 12.64 20.79 23.70
N ARG A 164 13.87 20.26 23.60
CA ARG A 164 14.44 19.31 24.58
C ARG A 164 15.79 19.74 25.15
N ALA A 165 15.83 20.85 25.89
CA ALA A 165 17.03 21.27 26.62
C ALA A 165 17.34 20.32 27.79
N ASN A 166 18.59 19.87 27.92
CA ASN A 166 19.04 18.90 28.93
C ASN A 166 18.30 17.56 28.96
N ALA A 167 17.51 17.23 27.92
CA ALA A 167 16.82 15.96 27.77
C ALA A 167 17.40 15.17 26.59
N MET A 168 17.84 13.94 26.88
CA MET A 168 18.41 13.03 25.89
C MET A 168 17.28 12.25 25.18
N GLN A 169 17.51 11.91 23.91
CA GLN A 169 16.65 11.02 23.13
C GLN A 169 17.44 9.75 22.81
N ARG A 170 16.91 8.59 23.24
CA ARG A 170 17.52 7.27 23.04
C ARG A 170 16.42 6.26 22.71
N PRO A 171 15.97 6.20 21.44
CA PRO A 171 14.91 5.28 21.03
C PRO A 171 15.31 3.83 21.36
N LEU A 172 14.37 3.07 21.92
CA LEU A 172 14.60 1.67 22.25
C LEU A 172 14.60 0.82 20.97
N ARG A 173 15.52 -0.14 20.89
CA ARG A 173 15.48 -1.20 19.87
C ARG A 173 14.45 -2.24 20.30
N GLU A 174 13.19 -1.96 19.99
CA GLU A 174 12.03 -2.81 20.26
C GLU A 174 11.14 -2.86 19.00
N PRO A 175 10.11 -3.73 18.90
CA PRO A 175 9.21 -3.70 17.76
C PRO A 175 8.63 -2.30 17.54
N ALA A 176 8.74 -1.77 16.32
CA ALA A 176 8.06 -0.54 15.94
C ALA A 176 6.55 -0.81 15.90
N ARG A 177 5.82 -0.37 16.92
CA ARG A 177 4.40 -0.70 17.10
C ARG A 177 3.62 -0.12 15.93
N VAL A 178 2.99 -1.01 15.17
CA VAL A 178 2.11 -0.63 14.08
C VAL A 178 0.92 0.10 14.67
N GLN A 179 0.64 1.31 14.18
CA GLN A 179 -0.53 2.10 14.54
C GLN A 179 -1.76 1.58 13.77
N ARG A 180 -1.63 1.49 12.44
CA ARG A 180 -2.70 1.05 11.53
C ARG A 180 -2.14 0.52 10.20
N LEU A 181 -3.01 -0.11 9.42
CA LEU A 181 -2.78 -0.35 8.00
C LEU A 181 -2.90 0.97 7.22
N GLY A 182 -1.95 1.23 6.32
CA GLY A 182 -2.00 2.38 5.41
C GLY A 182 -2.45 1.98 4.02
N HIS A 183 -1.63 1.17 3.34
CA HIS A 183 -1.89 0.84 1.94
C HIS A 183 -1.50 -0.58 1.53
N VAL A 184 -2.00 -0.97 0.37
CA VAL A 184 -1.59 -2.16 -0.37
C VAL A 184 -1.19 -1.78 -1.80
N VAL A 185 -0.15 -2.44 -2.31
CA VAL A 185 0.34 -2.25 -3.67
C VAL A 185 0.18 -3.53 -4.46
N LEU A 186 -0.44 -3.41 -5.63
CA LEU A 186 -0.76 -4.52 -6.51
C LEU A 186 -0.11 -4.33 -7.87
N GLN A 187 0.23 -5.44 -8.51
CA GLN A 187 0.59 -5.49 -9.91
C GLN A 187 -0.51 -6.20 -10.67
N THR A 188 -0.82 -5.73 -11.87
CA THR A 188 -1.82 -6.36 -12.75
C THR A 188 -1.43 -6.26 -14.22
N THR A 189 -1.94 -7.18 -15.02
CA THR A 189 -1.89 -7.17 -16.50
C THR A 189 -3.00 -6.34 -17.14
N LYS A 190 -3.96 -5.87 -16.34
CA LYS A 190 -5.16 -5.13 -16.75
C LYS A 190 -5.33 -3.84 -15.93
N TYR A 191 -4.29 -3.01 -15.95
CA TYR A 191 -4.19 -1.87 -15.05
C TYR A 191 -5.30 -0.84 -15.23
N ARG A 192 -5.62 -0.42 -16.46
CA ARG A 192 -6.67 0.60 -16.68
C ARG A 192 -8.05 0.04 -16.33
N GLU A 193 -8.35 -1.18 -16.78
CA GLU A 193 -9.62 -1.86 -16.47
C GLU A 193 -9.82 -1.98 -14.95
N ALA A 194 -8.78 -2.39 -14.23
CA ALA A 194 -8.83 -2.52 -12.78
C ALA A 194 -8.91 -1.16 -12.08
N LEU A 195 -8.11 -0.16 -12.47
CA LEU A 195 -8.19 1.20 -11.93
C LEU A 195 -9.62 1.74 -12.03
N ASP A 196 -10.20 1.73 -13.22
CA ASP A 196 -11.52 2.30 -13.48
C ASP A 196 -12.58 1.59 -12.63
N TRP A 197 -12.44 0.27 -12.42
CA TRP A 197 -13.31 -0.47 -11.51
C TRP A 197 -13.27 0.07 -10.08
N TYR A 198 -12.09 0.34 -9.50
CA TYR A 198 -11.99 0.93 -8.15
C TYR A 198 -12.53 2.35 -8.09
N LEU A 199 -12.32 3.16 -9.14
CA LEU A 199 -12.85 4.53 -9.21
C LEU A 199 -14.38 4.53 -9.31
N ASP A 200 -14.95 3.68 -10.18
CA ASP A 200 -16.40 3.64 -10.44
C ASP A 200 -17.19 2.93 -9.35
N HIS A 201 -16.65 1.85 -8.77
CA HIS A 201 -17.38 1.06 -7.78
C HIS A 201 -17.16 1.57 -6.37
N LEU A 202 -15.92 1.94 -6.03
CA LEU A 202 -15.53 2.29 -4.66
C LEU A 202 -15.30 3.80 -4.47
N GLY A 203 -15.42 4.60 -5.53
CA GLY A 203 -15.33 6.06 -5.44
C GLY A 203 -13.96 6.57 -4.98
N MET A 204 -12.92 5.76 -5.14
CA MET A 204 -11.55 6.19 -4.89
C MET A 204 -11.12 7.20 -5.96
N ILE A 205 -10.07 7.98 -5.69
CA ILE A 205 -9.52 8.98 -6.60
C ILE A 205 -7.99 8.94 -6.62
N VAL A 206 -7.39 9.32 -7.74
CA VAL A 206 -5.95 9.23 -7.97
C VAL A 206 -5.24 10.45 -7.39
N SER A 207 -4.15 10.22 -6.68
CA SER A 207 -3.22 11.26 -6.21
C SER A 207 -2.09 11.45 -7.22
N ASP A 208 -1.52 10.36 -7.74
CA ASP A 208 -0.50 10.43 -8.78
C ASP A 208 -0.67 9.35 -9.83
N PHE A 209 -0.45 9.74 -11.08
CA PHE A 209 -0.24 8.87 -12.22
C PHE A 209 1.23 8.80 -12.58
N LEU A 210 1.75 7.58 -12.75
CA LEU A 210 3.06 7.37 -13.34
C LEU A 210 2.95 6.71 -14.71
N PHE A 211 3.86 7.06 -15.62
CA PHE A 211 3.96 6.49 -16.96
C PHE A 211 5.39 6.06 -17.27
N PHE A 212 5.58 4.98 -18.04
CA PHE A 212 6.92 4.61 -18.47
C PHE A 212 7.61 5.74 -19.27
N PRO A 213 8.93 5.96 -19.10
CA PRO A 213 9.65 7.03 -19.79
C PRO A 213 9.45 7.01 -21.30
N GLY A 214 9.04 8.16 -21.86
CA GLY A 214 8.72 8.32 -23.28
C GLY A 214 7.40 7.67 -23.72
N GLN A 215 6.54 7.24 -22.79
CA GLN A 215 5.26 6.59 -23.10
C GLN A 215 4.03 7.29 -22.49
N ARG A 216 4.13 8.58 -22.14
CA ARG A 216 2.99 9.33 -21.57
C ARG A 216 1.76 9.30 -22.46
N ASP A 217 1.94 9.42 -23.78
CA ASP A 217 0.83 9.41 -24.74
C ASP A 217 0.11 8.05 -24.85
N ARG A 218 0.71 6.98 -24.31
CA ARG A 218 0.05 5.67 -24.16
C ARG A 218 -0.79 5.58 -22.87
N GLY A 219 -0.83 6.65 -22.08
CA GLY A 219 -1.47 6.70 -20.78
C GLY A 219 -0.63 6.10 -19.66
N PRO A 220 -1.15 6.20 -18.42
CA PRO A 220 -0.44 5.81 -17.22
C PRO A 220 -0.25 4.30 -17.15
N THR A 221 0.72 3.90 -16.34
CA THR A 221 1.11 2.51 -16.05
C THR A 221 1.18 2.23 -14.56
N MET A 222 1.03 3.24 -13.72
CA MET A 222 0.88 3.07 -12.29
C MET A 222 0.07 4.23 -11.72
N SER A 223 -0.67 3.96 -10.64
CA SER A 223 -1.40 4.97 -9.88
C SER A 223 -1.22 4.79 -8.39
N PHE A 224 -1.15 5.93 -7.69
CA PHE A 224 -1.37 6.04 -6.25
C PHE A 224 -2.79 6.56 -6.04
N ILE A 225 -3.61 5.80 -5.32
CA ILE A 225 -5.07 5.96 -5.28
C ILE A 225 -5.51 6.12 -3.82
N ARG A 226 -6.15 7.24 -3.50
CA ARG A 226 -6.68 7.57 -2.18
C ARG A 226 -8.20 7.38 -2.09
N CYS A 227 -8.70 7.22 -0.88
CA CYS A 227 -10.13 7.31 -0.60
C CYS A 227 -10.62 8.76 -0.76
N ASP A 228 -11.73 8.98 -1.46
CA ASP A 228 -12.38 10.29 -1.50
C ASP A 228 -13.28 10.48 -0.28
N ARG A 229 -12.78 11.26 0.69
CA ARG A 229 -13.50 11.64 1.91
C ARG A 229 -14.02 13.08 1.87
N GLY A 230 -14.21 13.62 0.66
CA GLY A 230 -14.55 15.02 0.45
C GLY A 230 -13.40 15.94 0.89
N GLN A 231 -13.73 16.97 1.68
CA GLN A 231 -12.73 17.91 2.23
C GLN A 231 -11.95 17.34 3.42
N THR A 232 -12.30 16.15 3.92
CA THR A 232 -11.50 15.49 4.97
C THR A 232 -10.26 14.88 4.33
N PRO A 233 -9.03 15.22 4.75
CA PRO A 233 -7.84 14.61 4.21
C PRO A 233 -7.82 13.09 4.40
N ALA A 234 -7.39 12.37 3.35
CA ALA A 234 -7.09 10.96 3.34
C ALA A 234 -5.60 10.75 3.04
N ASP A 235 -5.07 9.56 3.32
CA ASP A 235 -3.69 9.22 2.94
C ASP A 235 -3.46 9.50 1.47
N HIS A 236 -2.23 9.89 1.12
CA HIS A 236 -1.77 9.99 -0.26
C HIS A 236 -2.25 8.82 -1.13
N HIS A 237 -2.22 7.61 -0.56
CA HIS A 237 -2.84 6.45 -1.16
C HIS A 237 -3.19 5.42 -0.11
N THR A 238 -4.27 4.72 -0.39
CA THR A 238 -4.72 3.51 0.32
C THR A 238 -4.52 2.28 -0.58
N LEU A 239 -4.53 2.48 -1.90
CA LEU A 239 -4.23 1.49 -2.92
C LEU A 239 -3.20 2.08 -3.89
N ALA A 240 -2.17 1.31 -4.24
CA ALA A 240 -1.39 1.59 -5.44
C ALA A 240 -1.45 0.40 -6.40
N MET A 241 -1.44 0.69 -7.69
CA MET A 241 -1.54 -0.33 -8.72
C MET A 241 -0.60 -0.04 -9.86
N ALA A 242 0.17 -1.05 -10.27
CA ALA A 242 1.11 -0.96 -11.38
C ALA A 242 0.80 -1.99 -12.48
N LEU A 243 0.95 -1.57 -13.73
CA LEU A 243 0.95 -2.45 -14.88
C LEU A 243 2.22 -3.30 -14.89
N GLY A 244 2.06 -4.62 -14.93
CA GLY A 244 3.18 -5.55 -15.01
C GLY A 244 2.80 -6.90 -15.61
N PRO A 245 3.75 -7.84 -15.68
CA PRO A 245 3.58 -9.11 -16.41
C PRO A 245 2.72 -10.15 -15.67
N SER A 246 2.20 -9.84 -14.48
CA SER A 246 1.37 -10.77 -13.72
C SER A 246 0.50 -10.05 -12.71
N ASN A 247 -0.62 -10.67 -12.34
CA ASN A 247 -1.48 -10.20 -11.26
C ASN A 247 -0.89 -10.71 -9.94
N ARG A 248 -0.45 -9.80 -9.06
CA ARG A 248 0.16 -10.17 -7.77
C ARG A 248 0.11 -9.05 -6.75
N TYR A 249 0.20 -9.44 -5.48
CA TYR A 249 0.60 -8.56 -4.40
C TYR A 249 2.07 -8.12 -4.59
N VAL A 250 2.34 -6.83 -4.40
CA VAL A 250 3.69 -6.26 -4.38
C VAL A 250 4.14 -6.08 -2.94
N HIS A 251 3.43 -5.22 -2.19
CA HIS A 251 3.66 -5.00 -0.76
C HIS A 251 2.44 -4.43 -0.05
N SER A 252 2.51 -4.33 1.28
CA SER A 252 1.58 -3.57 2.10
C SER A 252 2.32 -2.82 3.19
N ALA A 253 1.75 -1.71 3.62
CA ALA A 253 2.43 -0.77 4.49
C ALA A 253 1.63 -0.43 5.75
N TYR A 254 2.36 -0.23 6.83
CA TYR A 254 1.83 -0.10 8.16
C TYR A 254 2.46 1.09 8.87
N GLN A 255 1.61 1.99 9.38
CA GLN A 255 2.07 3.24 9.95
C GLN A 255 2.75 3.00 11.29
N VAL A 256 3.87 3.68 11.53
CA VAL A 256 4.53 3.79 12.83
C VAL A 256 4.70 5.27 13.20
N CYS A 257 4.94 5.56 14.47
CA CYS A 257 4.71 6.90 15.01
C CYS A 257 5.69 7.99 14.53
N ASP A 258 6.95 7.63 14.25
CA ASP A 258 7.98 8.56 13.76
C ASP A 258 9.20 7.81 13.17
N LEU A 259 10.14 8.59 12.62
CA LEU A 259 11.40 8.11 12.04
C LEU A 259 12.30 7.35 13.03
N ASP A 260 12.38 7.79 14.29
CA ASP A 260 13.28 7.22 15.28
C ASP A 260 12.78 5.83 15.72
N THR A 261 11.47 5.68 15.88
CA THR A 261 10.78 4.41 16.11
C THR A 261 10.97 3.46 14.93
N LEU A 262 10.78 3.96 13.70
CA LEU A 262 11.00 3.20 12.47
C LEU A 262 12.46 2.71 12.38
N ALA A 263 13.43 3.59 12.63
CA ALA A 263 14.85 3.24 12.56
C ALA A 263 15.29 2.27 13.66
N ALA A 264 14.90 2.51 14.92
CA ALA A 264 15.25 1.65 16.03
C ALA A 264 14.57 0.28 15.95
N GLY A 265 13.32 0.24 15.49
CA GLY A 265 12.61 -1.01 15.20
C GLY A 265 13.23 -1.79 14.04
N GLY A 266 13.76 -1.10 13.04
CA GLY A 266 14.54 -1.72 11.97
C GLY A 266 15.81 -2.40 12.50
N GLU A 267 16.54 -1.78 13.43
CA GLU A 267 17.69 -2.45 14.07
C GLU A 267 17.26 -3.65 14.93
N TYR A 268 16.12 -3.56 15.62
CA TYR A 268 15.56 -4.69 16.37
C TYR A 268 15.21 -5.89 15.46
N LEU A 269 14.64 -5.64 14.28
CA LEU A 269 14.36 -6.67 13.28
C LEU A 269 15.64 -7.32 12.74
N LYS A 270 16.65 -6.49 12.46
CA LYS A 270 17.97 -6.95 12.00
C LYS A 270 18.68 -7.82 13.05
N ASP A 271 18.66 -7.42 14.32
CA ASP A 271 19.25 -8.17 15.44
C ASP A 271 18.59 -9.56 15.61
N ARG A 272 17.38 -9.75 15.07
CA ARG A 272 16.64 -11.03 15.01
C ARG A 272 16.81 -11.82 13.71
N GLY A 273 17.63 -11.31 12.78
CA GLY A 273 17.91 -11.96 11.51
C GLY A 273 16.82 -11.81 10.45
N TYR A 274 15.88 -10.88 10.61
CA TYR A 274 14.94 -10.56 9.53
C TYR A 274 15.65 -9.80 8.39
N GLN A 275 15.10 -9.92 7.18
CA GLN A 275 15.72 -9.38 5.98
C GLN A 275 15.12 -8.01 5.62
N ARG A 276 15.92 -6.95 5.75
CA ARG A 276 15.60 -5.65 5.14
C ARG A 276 15.73 -5.76 3.62
N SER A 277 14.68 -5.36 2.91
CA SER A 277 14.66 -5.31 1.44
C SER A 277 15.19 -3.97 0.93
N TRP A 278 14.70 -2.85 1.46
CA TRP A 278 15.12 -1.51 1.06
C TRP A 278 14.76 -0.49 2.15
N GLY A 279 15.59 0.53 2.35
CA GLY A 279 15.36 1.55 3.38
C GLY A 279 16.58 1.79 4.28
N ILE A 280 16.54 2.82 5.12
CA ILE A 280 15.45 3.80 5.28
C ILE A 280 15.56 4.88 4.19
N GLY A 281 14.42 5.35 3.68
CA GLY A 281 14.38 6.47 2.74
C GLY A 281 13.09 7.27 2.85
N ARG A 282 12.93 8.26 1.96
CA ARG A 282 11.68 9.01 1.77
C ARG A 282 11.21 8.91 0.33
N HIS A 283 9.96 8.54 0.12
CA HIS A 283 9.36 8.45 -1.21
C HIS A 283 9.17 9.82 -1.88
N ILE A 284 9.23 9.87 -3.21
CA ILE A 284 8.82 11.07 -3.95
C ILE A 284 7.30 11.21 -3.84
N GLN A 285 6.54 10.21 -4.27
CA GLN A 285 5.07 10.22 -4.18
C GLN A 285 4.63 10.01 -2.73
N GLY A 286 3.81 10.93 -2.23
CA GLY A 286 3.25 10.92 -0.88
C GLY A 286 4.24 11.18 0.26
N SER A 287 5.49 11.51 -0.06
CA SER A 287 6.55 11.92 0.89
C SER A 287 6.79 10.98 2.09
N GLN A 288 6.26 9.75 2.07
CA GLN A 288 6.35 8.82 3.19
C GLN A 288 7.80 8.41 3.45
N ILE A 289 8.21 8.43 4.72
CA ILE A 289 9.42 7.73 5.18
C ILE A 289 9.10 6.24 5.16
N PHE A 290 9.99 5.42 4.60
CA PHE A 290 9.79 3.98 4.43
C PHE A 290 10.95 3.13 5.01
N ASP A 291 10.62 1.92 5.48
CA ASP A 291 11.56 0.81 5.70
C ASP A 291 10.90 -0.53 5.31
N TYR A 292 11.43 -1.18 4.28
CA TYR A 292 10.87 -2.40 3.69
C TYR A 292 11.54 -3.66 4.22
N TRP A 293 10.73 -4.64 4.59
CA TRP A 293 11.16 -5.93 5.15
C TRP A 293 10.49 -7.09 4.42
N ARG A 294 11.19 -8.23 4.36
CA ARG A 294 10.61 -9.50 3.93
C ARG A 294 10.10 -10.25 5.16
N ASP A 295 8.85 -10.68 5.09
CA ASP A 295 8.34 -11.68 6.02
C ASP A 295 9.02 -13.05 5.77
N PRO A 296 8.83 -14.03 6.66
CA PRO A 296 9.51 -15.33 6.54
C PRO A 296 9.14 -16.14 5.28
N ASP A 297 8.06 -15.79 4.59
CA ASP A 297 7.64 -16.43 3.33
C ASP A 297 7.97 -15.58 2.09
N GLY A 298 8.64 -14.43 2.28
CA GLY A 298 9.09 -13.55 1.22
C GLY A 298 8.10 -12.44 0.82
N PHE A 299 6.98 -12.26 1.52
CA PHE A 299 6.12 -11.09 1.28
C PHE A 299 6.82 -9.82 1.73
N LEU A 300 6.69 -8.77 0.91
CA LEU A 300 7.27 -7.46 1.21
C LEU A 300 6.29 -6.68 2.07
N VAL A 301 6.73 -6.23 3.24
CA VAL A 301 5.96 -5.36 4.14
C VAL A 301 6.75 -4.10 4.43
N GLU A 302 6.05 -3.01 4.62
CA GLU A 302 6.64 -1.68 4.79
C GLU A 302 6.21 -1.10 6.15
N HIS A 303 7.17 -0.59 6.92
CA HIS A 303 6.89 0.43 7.93
C HIS A 303 6.94 1.78 7.25
N PHE A 304 5.93 2.62 7.50
CA PHE A 304 5.95 4.00 7.03
C PHE A 304 5.61 5.01 8.13
N SER A 305 6.05 6.24 7.95
CA SER A 305 5.65 7.40 8.77
C SER A 305 5.69 8.68 7.94
N ASP A 306 5.04 9.75 8.41
CA ASP A 306 5.15 11.09 7.83
C ASP A 306 4.77 11.14 6.33
N GLY A 307 3.58 10.60 6.00
CA GLY A 307 3.01 10.63 4.66
C GLY A 307 2.09 11.83 4.43
N ASP A 308 2.06 12.30 3.19
CA ASP A 308 1.17 13.38 2.76
C ASP A 308 -0.30 12.94 2.85
N MET A 309 -1.16 13.91 3.18
CA MET A 309 -2.60 13.72 3.31
C MET A 309 -3.32 14.69 2.39
N PHE A 310 -4.22 14.20 1.53
CA PHE A 310 -4.91 15.01 0.53
C PHE A 310 -6.42 14.90 0.65
N ASP A 311 -7.11 16.00 0.37
CA ASP A 311 -8.57 16.02 0.23
C ASP A 311 -9.00 15.80 -1.25
N CYS A 312 -10.28 16.01 -1.56
CA CYS A 312 -10.81 15.83 -2.91
C CYS A 312 -10.50 16.98 -3.89
N THR A 313 -9.97 18.11 -3.40
CA THR A 313 -9.71 19.31 -4.21
C THR A 313 -8.41 19.22 -5.00
N LEU A 314 -7.47 18.38 -4.54
CA LEU A 314 -6.20 18.19 -5.22
C LEU A 314 -6.35 17.30 -6.45
N GLU A 315 -5.93 17.82 -7.60
CA GLU A 315 -5.91 17.09 -8.87
C GLU A 315 -4.69 16.15 -8.98
N PRO A 316 -4.80 15.04 -9.73
CA PRO A 316 -3.72 14.07 -9.85
C PRO A 316 -2.44 14.67 -10.46
N GLY A 317 -1.30 14.36 -9.83
CA GLY A 317 0.02 14.61 -10.40
C GLY A 317 0.37 13.60 -11.48
N TRP A 318 1.30 13.96 -12.37
CA TRP A 318 1.81 13.08 -13.43
C TRP A 318 3.33 13.07 -13.43
N ALA A 319 3.95 11.89 -13.41
CA ALA A 319 5.41 11.78 -13.45
C ALA A 319 5.91 10.53 -14.19
N PRO A 320 7.16 10.54 -14.70
CA PRO A 320 7.78 9.34 -15.25
C PRO A 320 8.00 8.29 -14.15
N PHE A 321 7.64 7.03 -14.43
CA PHE A 321 7.97 5.90 -13.57
C PHE A 321 9.44 5.52 -13.80
N THR A 322 10.31 5.85 -12.84
CA THR A 322 11.76 5.56 -12.89
C THR A 322 12.22 5.03 -11.53
N ALA A 323 13.32 4.28 -11.48
CA ALA A 323 13.84 3.79 -10.21
C ALA A 323 14.46 4.92 -9.37
N SER A 324 15.16 5.86 -10.01
CA SER A 324 15.58 7.12 -9.38
C SER A 324 14.41 7.99 -8.90
N GLY A 325 13.25 7.90 -9.54
CA GLY A 325 12.02 8.58 -9.15
C GLY A 325 11.25 7.96 -7.98
N LEU A 326 11.74 6.87 -7.37
CA LEU A 326 11.06 6.21 -6.25
C LEU A 326 11.32 6.89 -4.90
N ALA A 327 12.47 7.55 -4.72
CA ALA A 327 12.86 8.14 -3.43
C ALA A 327 13.54 9.50 -3.61
N GLN A 328 13.19 10.45 -2.73
CA GLN A 328 13.86 11.75 -2.61
C GLN A 328 15.27 11.59 -2.04
N TRP A 329 15.39 10.72 -1.03
CA TRP A 329 16.65 10.35 -0.40
C TRP A 329 16.54 8.95 0.22
N GLY A 330 17.68 8.29 0.41
CA GLY A 330 17.78 6.92 0.89
C GLY A 330 18.87 6.16 0.14
N PRO A 331 19.13 4.90 0.50
CA PRO A 331 20.02 4.06 -0.30
C PRO A 331 19.41 3.82 -1.69
N PRO A 332 20.24 3.55 -2.71
CA PRO A 332 19.75 3.09 -4.01
C PRO A 332 18.79 1.89 -3.84
N VAL A 333 17.76 1.85 -4.69
CA VAL A 333 16.79 0.75 -4.66
C VAL A 333 17.49 -0.60 -4.81
N SER A 334 17.12 -1.56 -3.95
CA SER A 334 17.79 -2.85 -3.95
C SER A 334 17.28 -3.77 -5.07
N LYS A 335 18.11 -4.73 -5.48
CA LYS A 335 17.69 -5.79 -6.42
C LYS A 335 16.60 -6.69 -5.85
N ASP A 336 16.55 -6.84 -4.52
CA ASP A 336 15.52 -7.61 -3.83
C ASP A 336 14.16 -6.91 -3.94
N PHE A 337 14.14 -5.59 -3.77
CA PHE A 337 12.93 -4.78 -3.92
C PHE A 337 12.44 -4.77 -5.38
N LEU A 338 13.34 -4.58 -6.35
CA LEU A 338 13.00 -4.59 -7.78
C LEU A 338 12.62 -5.98 -8.32
N GLY A 339 12.75 -7.05 -7.53
CA GLY A 339 12.51 -8.42 -8.01
C GLY A 339 13.51 -8.90 -9.07
N THR A 340 14.67 -8.25 -9.18
CA THR A 340 15.72 -8.56 -10.18
C THR A 340 16.81 -9.49 -9.64
N ASN A 341 16.57 -10.11 -8.48
CA ASN A 341 17.47 -11.10 -7.89
C ASN A 341 17.54 -12.37 -8.77
N PRO A 342 18.73 -12.94 -9.03
CA PRO A 342 18.92 -14.21 -9.76
C PRO A 342 17.99 -15.35 -9.37
N LYS A 343 17.58 -15.43 -8.10
CA LYS A 343 16.67 -16.48 -7.61
C LYS A 343 15.25 -16.38 -8.17
N VAL A 344 14.78 -15.17 -8.51
CA VAL A 344 13.40 -14.92 -8.95
C VAL A 344 13.31 -14.74 -10.48
N LEU A 345 14.44 -14.42 -11.12
CA LEU A 345 14.57 -14.22 -12.58
C LEU A 345 13.87 -15.29 -13.46
N PRO A 346 13.97 -16.61 -13.19
CA PRO A 346 13.26 -17.61 -13.99
C PRO A 346 11.74 -17.50 -13.92
N HIS A 347 11.20 -17.11 -12.77
CA HIS A 347 9.77 -16.89 -12.58
C HIS A 347 9.30 -15.62 -13.29
N GLU A 348 10.05 -14.52 -13.16
CA GLU A 348 9.76 -13.27 -13.88
C GLU A 348 9.83 -13.44 -15.39
N ALA A 349 10.82 -14.18 -15.92
CA ALA A 349 10.90 -14.45 -17.35
C ALA A 349 9.67 -15.23 -17.87
N ARG A 350 9.19 -16.21 -17.09
CA ARG A 350 7.97 -16.96 -17.42
C ARG A 350 6.72 -16.08 -17.36
N SER A 351 6.60 -15.18 -16.39
CA SER A 351 5.47 -14.26 -16.30
C SER A 351 5.44 -13.31 -17.49
N MET A 352 6.60 -12.75 -17.88
CA MET A 352 6.72 -11.90 -19.08
C MET A 352 6.32 -12.63 -20.36
N ILE A 353 6.81 -13.86 -20.57
CA ILE A 353 6.42 -14.67 -21.74
C ILE A 353 4.92 -14.96 -21.73
N SER A 354 4.37 -15.31 -20.56
CA SER A 354 2.94 -15.58 -20.43
C SER A 354 2.10 -14.33 -20.73
N ALA A 355 2.46 -13.17 -20.17
CA ALA A 355 1.76 -11.92 -20.40
C ALA A 355 1.72 -11.54 -21.88
N LEU A 356 2.87 -11.63 -22.56
CA LEU A 356 2.98 -11.30 -23.99
C LEU A 356 2.20 -12.26 -24.91
N ARG A 357 1.88 -13.48 -24.45
CA ARG A 357 1.07 -14.45 -25.21
C ARG A 357 -0.43 -14.18 -25.12
N HIS A 358 -0.87 -13.45 -24.11
CA HIS A 358 -2.29 -13.16 -23.90
C HIS A 358 -2.61 -11.74 -24.38
N ARG A 359 -3.85 -11.52 -24.82
CA ARG A 359 -4.34 -10.19 -25.19
C ARG A 359 -4.70 -9.42 -23.91
N ASN A 360 -3.78 -8.58 -23.44
CA ASN A 360 -3.92 -7.73 -22.26
C ASN A 360 -3.18 -6.39 -22.47
N GLU A 361 -3.10 -5.54 -21.44
CA GLU A 361 -2.45 -4.22 -21.54
C GLU A 361 -0.91 -4.29 -21.54
N PHE A 362 -0.32 -5.43 -21.19
CA PHE A 362 1.13 -5.65 -21.11
C PHE A 362 1.69 -6.22 -22.42
N ASP A 363 1.95 -5.33 -23.38
CA ASP A 363 2.57 -5.67 -24.66
C ASP A 363 4.10 -5.52 -24.70
N ILE A 364 4.72 -5.83 -25.84
CA ILE A 364 6.18 -5.76 -26.03
C ILE A 364 6.74 -4.33 -25.79
N HIS A 365 5.98 -3.29 -26.13
CA HIS A 365 6.39 -1.91 -25.91
C HIS A 365 6.30 -1.54 -24.42
N ARG A 366 5.33 -2.08 -23.68
CA ARG A 366 5.26 -1.96 -22.22
C ARG A 366 6.38 -2.73 -21.53
N LEU A 367 6.78 -3.90 -22.04
CA LEU A 367 7.96 -4.61 -21.54
C LEU A 367 9.24 -3.77 -21.71
N ILE A 368 9.46 -3.16 -22.88
CA ILE A 368 10.60 -2.25 -23.11
C ILE A 368 10.56 -1.07 -22.13
N GLY A 369 9.37 -0.51 -21.87
CA GLY A 369 9.17 0.55 -20.89
C GLY A 369 9.57 0.11 -19.48
N LEU A 370 9.08 -1.04 -19.03
CA LEU A 370 9.39 -1.63 -17.74
C LEU A 370 10.90 -1.89 -17.57
N MET A 371 11.57 -2.41 -18.60
CA MET A 371 13.01 -2.63 -18.58
C MET A 371 13.79 -1.32 -18.40
N LYS A 372 13.33 -0.21 -19.02
CA LYS A 372 13.96 1.10 -18.84
C LYS A 372 13.83 1.60 -17.40
N VAL A 373 12.71 1.33 -16.72
CA VAL A 373 12.52 1.68 -15.30
C VAL A 373 13.62 1.06 -14.44
N ALA A 374 13.88 -0.25 -14.62
CA ALA A 374 14.86 -0.99 -13.83
C ALA A 374 16.31 -0.52 -14.03
N THR A 375 16.59 0.21 -15.11
CA THR A 375 17.92 0.74 -15.45
C THR A 375 18.04 2.26 -15.27
N SER A 376 16.98 2.94 -14.80
CA SER A 376 16.86 4.42 -14.75
C SER A 376 17.09 5.06 -13.38
#